data_AF-A0A843L111-F1
#
_entry.id   AF-A0A843L111-F1
#
_cell.length_a   1.000
_cell.length_b   1.000
_cell.length_c   1.000
_cell.angle_alpha   90.00
_cell.angle_beta   90.00
_cell.angle_gamma   90.00
#
_symmetry.space_group_name_H-M   'P 1'
#
loop_
_entity.id
_entity.type
_entity.pdbx_description
1 polymer ?
#
loop_
_entity_poly.entity_id
_entity_poly.type
_entity_poly.pdbx_seq_one_letter_code
_entity_poly.pdbx_strand_id
1 'polypeptide(L)'
;MLRHPEYAALDQISDLVRATPATVVSICRTITEHITRNVCTRQEIQAKKMSLDEMCGIVKAYELLDPRALAYLNTLRIMGNKAVHADAEFLEQDRIIICSILHEYLLAVLEAELI
;
A
#
# COMPACT_ATOMS: atom_id res chain seq x y z
N MET A 1 -19.71 22.64 -10.49
CA MET A 1 -19.23 21.37 -11.06
C MET A 1 -19.64 20.25 -10.10
N LEU A 2 -20.63 19.44 -10.49
CA LEU A 2 -20.96 18.21 -9.77
C LEU A 2 -19.82 17.22 -10.00
N ARG A 3 -19.06 16.90 -8.95
CA ARG A 3 -18.00 15.89 -8.99
C ARG A 3 -18.65 14.51 -8.90
N HIS A 4 -18.32 13.61 -9.83
CA HIS A 4 -18.80 12.23 -9.79
C HIS A 4 -18.21 11.52 -8.56
N PRO A 5 -19.02 10.87 -7.70
CA PRO A 5 -18.54 10.20 -6.48
C PRO A 5 -17.44 9.16 -6.74
N GLU A 6 -17.51 8.51 -7.90
CA GLU A 6 -16.57 7.47 -8.34
C GLU A 6 -15.15 8.00 -8.57
N TYR A 7 -14.98 9.31 -8.74
CA TYR A 7 -13.68 9.95 -8.96
C TYR A 7 -13.21 10.76 -7.75
N ALA A 8 -13.92 10.74 -6.62
CA ALA A 8 -13.48 11.43 -5.40
C ALA A 8 -12.12 10.91 -4.88
N ALA A 9 -11.77 9.67 -5.18
CA ALA A 9 -10.43 9.12 -4.88
C ALA A 9 -9.32 9.75 -5.73
N LEU A 10 -9.62 10.28 -6.93
CA LEU A 10 -8.65 10.98 -7.76
C LEU A 10 -8.27 12.35 -7.17
N ASP A 11 -9.11 12.94 -6.31
CA ASP A 11 -8.74 14.15 -5.57
C ASP A 11 -7.54 13.88 -4.63
N GLN A 12 -7.40 12.65 -4.10
CA GLN A 12 -6.24 12.25 -3.30
C GLN A 12 -4.95 12.16 -4.13
N ILE A 13 -5.05 11.91 -5.45
CA ILE A 13 -3.89 11.92 -6.36
C ILE A 13 -3.39 13.36 -6.57
N SER A 14 -4.29 14.34 -6.63
CA SER A 14 -3.90 15.76 -6.65
C SER A 14 -3.20 16.16 -5.35
N ASP A 15 -3.60 15.58 -4.23
CA ASP A 15 -2.96 15.82 -2.93
C ASP A 15 -1.55 15.22 -2.86
N LEU A 16 -1.29 14.07 -3.50
CA LEU A 16 0.06 13.47 -3.56
C LEU A 16 1.12 14.38 -4.22
N VAL A 17 0.72 15.22 -5.18
CA VAL A 17 1.63 16.17 -5.85
C VAL A 17 2.11 17.27 -4.91
N ARG A 18 1.26 17.65 -3.93
CA ARG A 18 1.50 18.76 -2.98
C ARG A 18 1.86 18.28 -1.57
N ALA A 19 1.68 17.00 -1.29
CA ALA A 19 1.98 16.39 -0.02
C ALA A 19 3.49 16.30 0.23
N THR A 20 3.88 16.42 1.50
CA THR A 20 5.27 16.16 1.90
C THR A 20 5.64 14.70 1.60
N PRO A 21 6.93 14.39 1.39
CA PRO A 21 7.35 13.02 1.15
C PRO A 21 6.89 12.02 2.22
N ALA A 22 6.95 12.41 3.51
CA ALA A 22 6.46 11.59 4.61
C ALA A 22 4.95 11.31 4.52
N THR A 23 4.16 12.33 4.15
CA THR A 23 2.71 12.18 3.92
C THR A 23 2.43 11.21 2.77
N VAL A 24 3.17 11.31 1.66
CA VAL A 24 3.03 10.38 0.52
C VAL A 24 3.33 8.94 0.95
N VAL A 25 4.44 8.71 1.65
CA VAL A 25 4.81 7.37 2.16
C VAL A 25 3.74 6.81 3.11
N SER A 26 3.17 7.65 3.97
CA SER A 26 2.06 7.27 4.86
C SER A 26 0.80 6.89 4.09
N ILE A 27 0.42 7.66 3.07
CA ILE A 27 -0.73 7.35 2.19
C ILE A 27 -0.50 6.02 1.46
N CYS A 28 0.69 5.79 0.90
CA CYS A 28 1.03 4.54 0.24
C CYS A 28 0.87 3.33 1.18
N ARG A 29 1.26 3.47 2.45
CA ARG A 29 1.04 2.43 3.48
C ARG A 29 -0.44 2.16 3.69
N THR A 30 -1.28 3.21 3.80
CA THR A 30 -2.73 3.05 3.97
C THR A 30 -3.38 2.34 2.79
N ILE A 31 -3.00 2.70 1.56
CA ILE A 31 -3.46 2.00 0.35
C ILE A 31 -3.03 0.53 0.38
N THR A 32 -1.76 0.28 0.70
CA THR A 32 -1.22 -1.09 0.83
C THR A 32 -2.00 -1.90 1.85
N GLU A 33 -2.31 -1.33 3.01
CA GLU A 33 -3.11 -1.98 4.05
C GLU A 33 -4.51 -2.33 3.57
N HIS A 34 -5.17 -1.42 2.84
CA HIS A 34 -6.49 -1.69 2.27
C HIS A 34 -6.46 -2.82 1.25
N ILE A 35 -5.52 -2.78 0.30
CA ILE A 35 -5.40 -3.79 -0.75
C ILE A 35 -5.02 -5.16 -0.17
N THR A 36 -4.06 -5.21 0.74
CA THR A 36 -3.66 -6.47 1.39
C THR A 36 -4.83 -7.08 2.16
N ARG A 37 -5.68 -6.24 2.79
CA ARG A 37 -6.88 -6.69 3.47
C ARG A 37 -7.90 -7.30 2.50
N ASN A 38 -8.05 -6.73 1.32
CA ASN A 38 -8.90 -7.28 0.26
C ASN A 38 -8.35 -8.60 -0.26
N VAL A 39 -7.03 -8.71 -0.48
CA VAL A 39 -6.35 -9.98 -0.81
C VAL A 39 -6.67 -11.06 0.22
N CYS A 40 -6.44 -10.79 1.51
CA CYS A 40 -6.76 -11.75 2.57
C CYS A 40 -8.25 -12.14 2.57
N THR A 41 -9.15 -11.16 2.40
CA THR A 41 -10.60 -11.41 2.37
C THR A 41 -11.01 -12.25 1.17
N ARG A 42 -10.39 -12.05 0.00
CA ARG A 42 -10.63 -12.85 -1.22
C ARG A 42 -10.23 -14.31 -1.02
N GLN A 43 -9.23 -14.57 -0.18
CA GLN A 43 -8.79 -15.90 0.24
C GLN A 43 -9.56 -16.44 1.46
N GLU A 44 -10.70 -15.84 1.80
CA GLU A 44 -11.55 -16.23 2.94
C GLU A 44 -10.87 -16.10 4.31
N ILE A 45 -9.81 -15.29 4.41
CA ILE A 45 -9.08 -15.03 5.66
C ILE A 45 -9.66 -13.80 6.35
N GLN A 46 -10.07 -13.96 7.62
CA GLN A 46 -10.69 -12.87 8.39
C GLN A 46 -9.68 -11.78 8.76
N ALA A 47 -9.50 -10.79 7.88
CA ALA A 47 -8.48 -9.76 8.07
C ALA A 47 -8.95 -8.48 8.77
N LYS A 48 -10.25 -8.29 9.08
CA LYS A 48 -10.83 -6.97 9.47
C LYS A 48 -10.10 -6.20 10.59
N LYS A 49 -9.48 -6.90 11.55
CA LYS A 49 -8.78 -6.29 12.70
C LYS A 49 -7.26 -6.49 12.66
N MET A 50 -6.74 -7.10 11.60
CA MET A 50 -5.31 -7.35 11.45
C MET A 50 -4.59 -6.06 11.04
N SER A 51 -3.42 -5.87 11.63
CA SER A 51 -2.41 -4.91 11.22
C SER A 51 -1.81 -5.31 9.86
N LEU A 52 -1.18 -4.35 9.19
CA LEU A 52 -0.44 -4.62 7.97
C LEU A 52 0.67 -5.66 8.18
N ASP A 53 1.29 -5.70 9.36
CA ASP A 53 2.34 -6.67 9.70
C ASP A 53 1.82 -8.11 9.73
N GLU A 54 0.70 -8.33 10.44
CA GLU A 54 0.03 -9.63 10.48
C GLU A 54 -0.41 -10.09 9.09
N MET A 55 -0.97 -9.17 8.29
CA MET A 55 -1.37 -9.48 6.92
C MET A 55 -0.18 -9.82 6.01
N CYS A 56 0.97 -9.15 6.16
CA CYS A 56 2.20 -9.53 5.43
C CYS A 56 2.64 -10.96 5.77
N GLY A 57 2.54 -11.36 7.04
CA GLY A 57 2.82 -12.72 7.49
C GLY A 57 1.91 -13.75 6.83
N ILE A 58 0.62 -13.45 6.71
CA ILE A 58 -0.37 -14.30 6.04
C ILE A 58 -0.08 -14.45 4.56
N VAL A 59 0.10 -13.33 3.83
CA VAL A 59 0.38 -13.35 2.39
C VAL A 59 1.62 -14.19 2.09
N LYS A 60 2.65 -14.10 2.94
CA LYS A 60 3.84 -14.94 2.84
C LYS A 60 3.55 -16.42 3.14
N ALA A 61 2.85 -16.71 4.24
CA ALA A 61 2.60 -18.08 4.68
C ALA A 61 1.73 -18.88 3.71
N TYR A 62 0.84 -18.20 3.00
CA TYR A 62 -0.05 -18.78 1.99
C TYR A 62 0.53 -18.69 0.57
N GLU A 63 1.76 -18.19 0.43
CA GLU A 63 2.46 -18.03 -0.86
C GLU A 63 1.62 -17.29 -1.92
N LEU A 64 0.83 -16.31 -1.48
CA LEU A 64 -0.14 -15.62 -2.36
C LEU A 64 0.56 -14.74 -3.41
N LEU A 65 1.78 -14.30 -3.14
CA LEU A 65 2.56 -13.44 -4.01
C LEU A 65 3.95 -13.99 -4.19
N ASP A 66 4.55 -13.71 -5.34
CA ASP A 66 5.94 -14.07 -5.59
C ASP A 66 6.91 -13.34 -4.62
N PRO A 67 8.16 -13.80 -4.50
CA PRO A 67 9.13 -13.21 -3.58
C PRO A 67 9.42 -11.72 -3.83
N ARG A 68 9.31 -11.25 -5.08
CA ARG A 68 9.56 -9.85 -5.46
C ARG A 68 8.40 -8.96 -4.99
N ALA A 69 7.16 -9.36 -5.24
CA ALA A 69 5.97 -8.67 -4.77
C ALA A 69 5.88 -8.67 -3.23
N LEU A 70 6.29 -9.75 -2.57
CA LEU A 70 6.44 -9.79 -1.11
C LEU A 70 7.50 -8.80 -0.59
N ALA A 71 8.59 -8.61 -1.32
CA ALA A 71 9.59 -7.59 -0.97
C ALA A 71 9.01 -6.17 -1.10
N TYR A 72 8.23 -5.90 -2.14
CA TYR A 72 7.53 -4.62 -2.31
C TYR A 72 6.54 -4.34 -1.19
N LEU A 73 5.69 -5.31 -0.86
CA LEU A 73 4.76 -5.24 0.28
C LEU A 73 5.50 -4.94 1.60
N ASN A 74 6.62 -5.61 1.84
CA ASN A 74 7.44 -5.36 3.04
C ASN A 74 8.07 -3.97 3.04
N THR A 75 8.56 -3.47 1.91
CA THR A 75 9.11 -2.11 1.83
C THR A 75 8.02 -1.07 2.12
N LEU A 76 6.81 -1.24 1.58
CA LEU A 76 5.66 -0.37 1.85
C LEU A 76 5.30 -0.37 3.35
N ARG A 77 5.30 -1.54 3.99
CA ARG A 77 5.09 -1.66 5.44
C ARG A 77 6.17 -0.95 6.25
N ILE A 78 7.44 -1.22 5.97
CA ILE A 78 8.58 -0.69 6.76
C ILE A 78 8.68 0.83 6.60
N MET A 79 8.69 1.33 5.37
CA MET A 79 8.78 2.76 5.08
C MET A 79 7.54 3.50 5.59
N GLY A 80 6.37 2.91 5.38
CA GLY A 80 5.11 3.39 5.92
C GLY A 80 5.13 3.58 7.43
N ASN A 81 5.56 2.55 8.18
CA ASN A 81 5.63 2.64 9.64
C ASN A 81 6.58 3.75 10.09
N LYS A 82 7.75 3.88 9.45
CA LYS A 82 8.68 4.98 9.74
C LYS A 82 8.06 6.36 9.50
N ALA A 83 7.27 6.52 8.43
CA ALA A 83 6.58 7.77 8.15
C ALA A 83 5.48 8.09 9.17
N VAL A 84 4.70 7.08 9.58
CA VAL A 84 3.63 7.25 10.58
C VAL A 84 4.17 7.60 11.96
N HIS A 85 5.31 7.01 12.34
CA HIS A 85 5.93 7.24 13.66
C HIS A 85 6.92 8.41 13.68
N ALA A 86 7.11 9.11 12.55
CA ALA A 86 8.11 10.18 12.40
C ALA A 86 9.54 9.73 12.76
N ASP A 87 9.86 8.46 12.50
CA ASP A 87 11.15 7.83 12.82
C ASP A 87 12.23 8.03 11.74
N ALA A 88 11.89 8.73 10.65
CA ALA A 88 12.81 9.00 9.55
C ALA A 88 12.46 10.29 8.81
N GLU A 89 13.48 10.94 8.26
CA GLU A 89 13.33 11.99 7.26
C GLU A 89 13.15 11.36 5.88
N PHE A 90 12.22 11.90 5.09
CA PHE A 90 11.92 11.43 3.75
C PHE A 90 12.18 12.54 2.74
N LEU A 91 12.88 12.20 1.68
CA LEU A 91 13.25 13.09 0.59
C LEU A 91 12.27 12.97 -0.58
N GLU A 92 12.35 13.94 -1.48
CA GLU A 92 11.58 13.97 -2.73
C GLU A 92 11.77 12.72 -3.60
N GLN A 93 12.94 12.07 -3.51
CA GLN A 93 13.20 10.82 -4.22
C GLN A 93 12.45 9.64 -3.60
N ASP A 94 12.33 9.60 -2.27
CA ASP A 94 11.63 8.52 -1.56
C ASP A 94 10.16 8.46 -1.93
N ARG A 95 9.50 9.62 -2.15
CA ARG A 95 8.10 9.63 -2.60
C ARG A 95 7.93 9.02 -3.99
N ILE A 96 8.89 9.20 -4.90
CA ILE A 96 8.81 8.62 -6.26
C ILE A 96 9.04 7.11 -6.18
N ILE A 97 10.05 6.70 -5.40
CA ILE A 97 10.38 5.29 -5.21
C ILE A 97 9.22 4.54 -4.57
N ILE A 98 8.63 5.07 -3.50
CA ILE A 98 7.54 4.38 -2.79
C ILE A 98 6.27 4.28 -3.66
N CYS A 99 5.95 5.31 -4.44
CA CYS A 99 4.84 5.25 -5.40
C CYS A 99 5.08 4.21 -6.49
N SER A 100 6.32 4.09 -6.97
CA SER A 100 6.69 3.07 -7.96
C SER A 100 6.56 1.66 -7.38
N ILE A 101 7.02 1.46 -6.13
CA ILE A 101 6.87 0.18 -5.41
C ILE A 101 5.40 -0.15 -5.17
N LEU A 102 4.58 0.84 -4.79
CA LEU A 102 3.14 0.66 -4.65
C LEU A 102 2.52 0.19 -5.97
N HIS A 103 2.84 0.86 -7.08
CA HIS A 103 2.34 0.48 -8.40
C HIS A 103 2.69 -0.98 -8.76
N GLU A 104 3.95 -1.38 -8.59
CA GLU A 104 4.39 -2.76 -8.86
C GLU A 104 3.68 -3.79 -7.96
N TYR A 105 3.46 -3.46 -6.68
CA TYR A 105 2.69 -4.31 -5.78
C TYR A 105 1.22 -4.47 -6.24
N LEU A 106 0.58 -3.37 -6.66
CA LEU A 106 -0.79 -3.41 -7.18
C LEU A 106 -0.90 -4.25 -8.45
N LEU A 107 0.07 -4.12 -9.38
CA LEU A 107 0.13 -4.94 -10.57
C LEU A 107 0.25 -6.43 -10.24
N ALA A 108 1.17 -6.79 -9.34
CA ALA A 108 1.35 -8.19 -8.94
C ALA A 108 0.08 -8.79 -8.30
N VAL A 109 -0.66 -8.00 -7.52
CA VAL A 109 -1.95 -8.42 -6.93
C VAL A 109 -3.00 -8.67 -8.00
N LEU A 110 -3.07 -7.82 -9.04
CA LEU A 110 -4.00 -7.96 -10.15
C LEU A 110 -3.65 -9.15 -11.06
N GLU A 111 -2.37 -9.31 -11.40
CA GLU A 111 -1.89 -10.42 -12.23
C GLU A 111 -2.09 -11.79 -11.57
N ALA A 112 -2.06 -11.83 -10.24
CA ALA A 112 -2.37 -13.03 -9.46
C ALA A 112 -3.88 -13.23 -9.19
N GLU A 113 -4.76 -12.37 -9.74
CA GLU A 113 -6.22 -12.41 -9.57
C GLU A 113 -6.69 -12.44 -8.10
N LEU A 114 -5.95 -11.74 -7.23
CA LEU A 114 -6.19 -11.78 -5.77
C LEU A 114 -7.23 -10.77 -5.28
N ILE A 115 -7.77 -9.91 -6.16
CA ILE A 115 -8.85 -8.94 -5.87
C ILE A 115 -9.85 -8.84 -7.01
#